data_AF-A0A954AKR0-F1
#
_entry.id   AF-A0A954AKR0-F1
#
_cell.length_a   1.000
_cell.length_b   1.000
_cell.length_c   1.000
_cell.angle_alpha   90.00
_cell.angle_beta   90.00
_cell.angle_gamma   90.00
#
_symmetry.space_group_name_H-M   'P 1'
#
loop_
_entity.id
_entity.type
_entity.pdbx_description
1 polymer ?
#
loop_
_entity_poly.entity_id
_entity_poly.type
_entity_poly.pdbx_seq_one_letter_code
_entity_poly.pdbx_strand_id
1 'polypeptide(L)'
;MTSSRSQWKSRFGFILAASGSAIGLGNIVFFPANAYKFGGGAFYLPYLIALVLVGMPVMIAEFGLGGMTRKSFPLAMREIGGSFGEFFGWFAILNAGFITMYYITILGWVCGMGIEAVSHPVGEVFAASSTTQIDWLGGSGGTLPNPVGTFFSVVSSWTPVYAVLFVWVLNFLLVSRGTKTIEVAVKVFVPL
;
A
#
# COMPACT_ATOMS: atom_id res chain seq x y z
N MET A 1 26.07 -17.18 20.49
CA MET A 1 24.81 -16.70 21.10
C MET A 1 23.70 -16.86 20.08
N THR A 2 22.83 -17.86 20.23
CA THR A 2 21.66 -18.05 19.37
C THR A 2 20.65 -16.95 19.67
N SER A 3 20.69 -15.86 18.88
CA SER A 3 19.67 -14.82 18.93
C SER A 3 18.30 -15.47 18.71
N SER A 4 17.45 -15.51 19.74
CA SER A 4 16.10 -16.05 19.61
C SER A 4 15.33 -15.16 18.64
N ARG A 5 15.02 -15.69 17.45
CA ARG A 5 14.27 -14.95 16.43
C ARG A 5 12.96 -14.43 17.01
N SER A 6 12.70 -13.13 16.82
CA SER A 6 11.49 -12.48 17.32
C SER A 6 10.24 -13.20 16.79
N GLN A 7 9.43 -13.74 17.71
CA GLN A 7 8.14 -14.34 17.38
C GLN A 7 7.02 -13.31 17.48
N TRP A 8 5.91 -13.58 16.81
CA TRP A 8 4.67 -12.83 16.98
C TRP A 8 4.08 -13.13 18.35
N LYS A 9 3.49 -12.13 19.02
CA LYS A 9 2.86 -12.36 20.33
C LYS A 9 1.49 -13.03 20.17
N SER A 10 0.81 -12.82 19.04
CA SER A 10 -0.49 -13.43 18.77
C SER A 10 -0.66 -13.88 17.31
N ARG A 11 -1.44 -14.96 17.11
CA ARG A 11 -1.84 -15.42 15.78
C ARG A 11 -2.68 -14.37 15.04
N PHE A 12 -3.55 -13.67 15.77
CA PHE A 12 -4.36 -12.59 15.23
C PHE A 12 -3.51 -11.43 14.72
N GLY A 13 -2.47 -11.03 15.46
CA GLY A 13 -1.53 -10.01 15.02
C GLY A 13 -0.76 -10.40 13.76
N PHE A 14 -0.39 -11.67 13.62
CA PHE A 14 0.22 -12.20 12.40
C PHE A 14 -0.76 -12.16 11.21
N ILE A 15 -2.01 -12.61 11.40
CA ILE A 15 -3.04 -12.61 10.35
C ILE A 15 -3.31 -11.18 9.88
N LEU A 16 -3.48 -10.23 10.80
CA LEU A 16 -3.68 -8.83 10.44
C LEU A 16 -2.49 -8.24 9.69
N ALA A 17 -1.26 -8.62 10.05
CA ALA A 17 -0.06 -8.13 9.38
C ALA A 17 0.01 -8.68 7.94
N ALA A 18 -0.33 -9.95 7.76
CA ALA A 18 -0.41 -10.59 6.45
C ALA A 18 -1.54 -9.98 5.60
N SER A 19 -2.73 -9.76 6.17
CA SER A 19 -3.86 -9.15 5.45
C SER A 19 -3.58 -7.69 5.09
N GLY A 20 -3.01 -6.91 6.01
CA GLY A 20 -2.60 -5.53 5.76
C GLY A 20 -1.52 -5.42 4.67
N SER A 21 -0.61 -6.40 4.56
CA SER A 21 0.36 -6.46 3.46
C SER A 21 -0.28 -6.85 2.12
N ALA A 22 -1.40 -7.57 2.13
CA ALA A 22 -2.10 -8.00 0.92
C ALA A 22 -3.10 -6.95 0.40
N ILE A 23 -3.64 -6.10 1.27
CA ILE A 23 -4.58 -5.04 0.92
C ILE A 23 -3.80 -3.77 0.60
N GLY A 24 -3.73 -3.40 -0.68
CA GLY A 24 -3.05 -2.19 -1.15
C GLY A 24 -3.95 -1.23 -1.92
N LEU A 25 -3.41 -0.07 -2.28
CA LEU A 25 -4.07 0.94 -3.11
C LEU A 25 -4.62 0.35 -4.41
N GLY A 26 -3.95 -0.65 -4.98
CA GLY A 26 -4.40 -1.31 -6.21
C GLY A 26 -5.77 -1.99 -6.09
N ASN A 27 -6.14 -2.49 -4.91
CA ASN A 27 -7.46 -3.06 -4.68
C ASN A 27 -8.55 -1.98 -4.61
N ILE A 28 -8.19 -0.75 -4.27
CA ILE A 28 -9.12 0.38 -4.21
C ILE A 28 -9.29 1.04 -5.58
N VAL A 29 -8.20 1.20 -6.33
CA VAL A 29 -8.21 1.98 -7.59
C VAL A 29 -8.33 1.08 -8.82
N PHE A 30 -7.44 0.11 -8.96
CA PHE A 30 -7.34 -0.67 -10.21
C PHE A 30 -8.36 -1.80 -10.27
N PHE A 31 -8.68 -2.44 -9.16
CA PHE A 31 -9.67 -3.51 -9.13
C PHE A 31 -11.05 -3.06 -9.65
N PRO A 32 -11.69 -2.00 -9.09
CA PRO A 32 -12.99 -1.56 -9.60
C PRO A 32 -12.93 -1.00 -11.03
N ALA A 33 -11.83 -0.31 -11.39
CA ALA A 33 -11.63 0.19 -12.75
C ALA A 33 -11.58 -0.95 -13.78
N ASN A 34 -10.86 -2.03 -13.47
CA ASN A 34 -10.79 -3.22 -14.32
C ASN A 34 -12.12 -3.98 -14.32
N ALA A 35 -12.77 -4.14 -13.17
CA ALA A 35 -14.08 -4.78 -13.11
C ALA A 35 -15.08 -4.04 -14.00
N TYR A 36 -15.14 -2.71 -13.93
CA TYR A 36 -15.99 -1.90 -14.81
C TYR A 36 -15.63 -2.08 -16.29
N LYS A 37 -14.34 -1.97 -16.64
CA LYS A 37 -13.88 -2.06 -18.04
C LYS A 37 -14.12 -3.44 -18.67
N PHE A 38 -14.04 -4.52 -17.90
CA PHE A 38 -14.09 -5.90 -18.38
C PHE A 38 -15.44 -6.59 -18.09
N GLY A 39 -16.54 -5.85 -18.15
CA GLY A 39 -17.89 -6.45 -18.10
C GLY A 39 -18.55 -6.44 -16.72
N GLY A 40 -18.12 -5.56 -15.81
CA GLY A 40 -18.72 -5.35 -14.50
C GLY A 40 -18.78 -6.64 -13.68
N GLY A 41 -20.00 -7.12 -13.42
CA GLY A 41 -20.23 -8.36 -12.68
C GLY A 41 -19.63 -9.61 -13.33
N ALA A 42 -19.46 -9.65 -14.65
CA ALA A 42 -18.88 -10.79 -15.34
C ALA A 42 -17.37 -10.95 -15.07
N PHE A 43 -16.68 -9.87 -14.70
CA PHE A 43 -15.24 -9.89 -14.38
C PHE A 43 -14.91 -10.79 -13.18
N TYR A 44 -15.84 -10.94 -12.23
CA TYR A 44 -15.60 -11.74 -11.02
C TYR A 44 -15.37 -13.22 -11.31
N LEU A 45 -15.97 -13.78 -12.37
CA LEU A 45 -15.83 -15.20 -12.67
C LEU A 45 -14.38 -15.60 -13.05
N PRO A 46 -13.74 -15.02 -14.09
CA PRO A 46 -12.35 -15.31 -14.40
C PRO A 46 -11.40 -14.87 -13.27
N TYR A 47 -11.72 -13.79 -12.54
CA TYR A 47 -10.96 -13.35 -11.38
C TYR A 47 -10.91 -14.41 -10.27
N LEU A 48 -12.07 -14.98 -9.90
CA LEU A 48 -12.15 -16.03 -8.87
C LEU A 48 -11.46 -17.32 -9.32
N ILE A 49 -11.56 -17.67 -10.60
CA ILE A 49 -10.84 -18.83 -11.16
C ILE A 49 -9.33 -18.62 -11.04
N ALA A 50 -8.81 -17.45 -11.44
CA ALA A 50 -7.38 -17.12 -11.31
C ALA A 50 -6.93 -17.07 -9.84
N LEU A 51 -7.77 -16.55 -8.94
CA LEU A 51 -7.51 -16.54 -7.50
C LEU A 51 -7.34 -17.95 -6.95
N VAL A 52 -8.21 -18.88 -7.34
CA VAL A 52 -8.18 -20.27 -6.86
C VAL A 52 -7.03 -21.06 -7.48
N LEU A 53 -6.79 -20.90 -8.78
CA LEU A 53 -5.80 -21.71 -9.51
C LEU A 53 -4.37 -21.18 -9.41
N VAL A 54 -4.19 -19.87 -9.22
CA VAL A 54 -2.86 -19.24 -9.20
C VAL A 54 -2.61 -18.55 -7.87
N GLY A 55 -3.52 -17.70 -7.42
CA GLY A 55 -3.33 -16.92 -6.18
C GLY A 55 -3.13 -17.79 -4.94
N MET A 56 -4.05 -18.71 -4.67
CA MET A 56 -3.97 -19.59 -3.50
C MET A 56 -2.75 -20.52 -3.53
N PRO A 57 -2.44 -21.25 -4.62
CA PRO A 57 -1.26 -22.11 -4.67
C PRO A 57 0.05 -21.36 -4.46
N VAL A 58 0.20 -20.17 -5.05
CA VAL A 58 1.40 -19.34 -4.85
C VAL A 58 1.52 -18.91 -3.39
N MET A 59 0.44 -18.43 -2.76
CA MET A 59 0.46 -18.07 -1.34
C MET A 59 0.82 -19.27 -0.44
N ILE A 60 0.24 -20.45 -0.71
CA ILE A 60 0.55 -21.67 0.06
C ILE A 60 2.03 -22.04 -0.11
N ALA A 61 2.58 -21.95 -1.32
CA ALA A 61 3.98 -22.23 -1.59
C ALA A 61 4.91 -21.27 -0.82
N GLU A 62 4.61 -19.97 -0.82
CA GLU A 62 5.39 -18.95 -0.11
C GLU A 62 5.34 -19.14 1.42
N PHE A 63 4.15 -19.38 1.98
CA PHE A 63 4.00 -19.64 3.41
C PHE A 63 4.66 -20.96 3.82
N GLY A 64 4.54 -22.00 3.00
CA GLY A 64 5.21 -23.28 3.22
C GLY A 64 6.73 -23.13 3.26
N LEU A 65 7.29 -22.42 2.28
CA LEU A 65 8.72 -22.12 2.21
C LEU A 65 9.22 -21.34 3.43
N GLY A 66 8.49 -20.31 3.85
CA GLY A 66 8.82 -19.53 5.05
C GLY A 66 8.75 -20.37 6.33
N GLY A 67 7.76 -21.26 6.42
CA GLY A 67 7.55 -22.14 7.58
C GLY A 67 8.61 -23.22 7.73
N MET A 68 9.04 -23.84 6.62
CA MET A 68 10.04 -24.90 6.60
C MET A 68 11.45 -24.37 6.88
N THR A 69 11.85 -23.29 6.19
CA THR A 69 13.23 -22.81 6.23
C THR A 69 13.50 -21.89 7.42
N ARG A 70 12.47 -21.17 7.90
CA ARG A 70 12.58 -20.12 8.92
C ARG A 70 13.77 -19.19 8.66
N LYS A 71 14.00 -18.83 7.39
CA LYS A 71 15.08 -17.95 6.91
C LYS A 71 14.49 -16.69 6.26
N SER A 72 15.35 -15.75 5.84
CA SER A 72 14.93 -14.65 4.96
C SER A 72 14.70 -15.17 3.54
N PHE A 73 13.94 -14.45 2.72
CA PHE A 73 13.54 -14.92 1.39
C PHE A 73 14.72 -15.36 0.48
N PRO A 74 15.85 -14.62 0.37
CA PRO A 74 17.00 -15.06 -0.44
C PRO A 74 17.65 -16.33 0.09
N LEU A 75 17.76 -16.45 1.40
CA LEU A 75 18.34 -17.63 2.05
C LEU A 75 17.40 -18.84 1.96
N ALA A 76 16.08 -18.63 1.97
CA ALA A 76 15.10 -19.68 1.75
C ALA A 76 15.12 -20.16 0.29
N MET A 77 15.24 -19.24 -0.67
CA MET A 77 15.39 -19.57 -2.09
C MET A 77 16.71 -20.32 -2.37
N ARG A 78 17.77 -20.03 -1.62
CA ARG A 78 19.03 -20.79 -1.69
C ARG A 78 18.85 -22.26 -1.34
N GLU A 79 17.97 -22.60 -0.39
CA GLU A 79 17.76 -24.00 0.00
C GLU A 79 17.05 -24.81 -1.08
N ILE A 80 16.22 -24.18 -1.91
CA ILE A 80 15.54 -24.86 -3.03
C ILE A 80 16.39 -24.85 -4.30
N GLY A 81 16.98 -23.70 -4.64
CA GLY A 81 17.58 -23.44 -5.95
C GLY A 81 19.07 -23.14 -5.93
N GLY A 82 19.77 -23.36 -4.81
CA GLY A 82 21.20 -23.07 -4.69
C GLY A 82 21.53 -21.59 -4.89
N SER A 83 22.72 -21.30 -5.45
CA SER A 83 23.17 -19.92 -5.71
C SER A 83 22.28 -19.16 -6.69
N PHE A 84 21.66 -19.87 -7.65
CA PHE A 84 20.74 -19.27 -8.61
C PHE A 84 19.44 -18.83 -7.94
N GLY A 85 18.88 -19.66 -7.04
CA GLY A 85 17.72 -19.28 -6.23
C GLY A 85 18.02 -18.06 -5.34
N GLU A 86 19.19 -18.01 -4.72
CA GLU A 86 19.62 -16.87 -3.89
C GLU A 86 19.64 -15.55 -4.68
N PHE A 87 20.15 -15.58 -5.92
CA PHE A 87 20.17 -14.42 -6.82
C PHE A 87 18.75 -13.86 -7.08
N PHE A 88 17.79 -14.72 -7.40
CA PHE A 88 16.39 -14.30 -7.56
C PHE A 88 15.77 -13.75 -6.28
N GLY A 89 16.11 -14.35 -5.13
CA GLY A 89 15.64 -13.84 -3.86
C GLY A 89 16.14 -12.43 -3.55
N TRP A 90 17.41 -12.12 -3.88
CA TRP A 90 17.94 -10.76 -3.77
C TRP A 90 17.26 -9.79 -4.73
N PHE A 91 17.00 -10.22 -5.97
CA PHE A 91 16.25 -9.41 -6.93
C PHE A 91 14.83 -9.09 -6.43
N ALA A 92 14.15 -10.06 -5.82
CA ALA A 92 12.82 -9.85 -5.23
C ALA A 92 12.86 -8.82 -4.08
N ILE A 93 13.87 -8.85 -3.21
CA ILE A 93 14.05 -7.83 -2.16
C ILE A 93 14.30 -6.45 -2.79
N LEU A 94 15.15 -6.37 -3.80
CA LEU A 94 15.46 -5.11 -4.48
C LEU A 94 14.21 -4.52 -5.16
N ASN A 95 13.40 -5.35 -5.80
CA ASN A 95 12.10 -4.96 -6.34
C ASN A 95 11.14 -4.45 -5.26
N ALA A 96 11.04 -5.15 -4.12
CA ALA A 96 10.24 -4.67 -2.99
C ALA A 96 10.75 -3.32 -2.44
N GLY A 97 12.07 -3.10 -2.47
CA GLY A 97 12.69 -1.81 -2.16
C GLY A 97 12.25 -0.68 -3.08
N PHE A 98 12.27 -0.90 -4.41
CA PHE A 98 11.75 0.08 -5.37
C PHE A 98 10.27 0.37 -5.17
N ILE A 99 9.48 -0.67 -4.89
CA ILE A 99 8.05 -0.50 -4.60
C ILE A 99 7.85 0.39 -3.38
N THR A 100 8.63 0.15 -2.32
CA THR A 100 8.57 0.93 -1.08
C THR A 100 8.88 2.42 -1.33
N MET A 101 9.87 2.72 -2.17
CA MET A 101 10.27 4.11 -2.47
C MET A 101 9.13 4.93 -3.06
N TYR A 102 8.39 4.42 -4.04
CA TYR A 102 7.28 5.18 -4.61
C TYR A 102 6.01 5.11 -3.74
N TYR A 103 5.76 4.01 -3.03
CA TYR A 103 4.59 3.90 -2.14
C TYR A 103 4.68 4.89 -0.97
N ILE A 104 5.86 5.10 -0.40
CA ILE A 104 6.04 6.12 0.66
C ILE A 104 5.75 7.52 0.13
N THR A 105 6.12 7.81 -1.11
CA THR A 105 5.80 9.09 -1.77
C THR A 105 4.29 9.28 -1.89
N ILE A 106 3.56 8.26 -2.36
CA ILE A 106 2.10 8.30 -2.46
C ILE A 106 1.45 8.48 -1.08
N LEU A 107 1.92 7.75 -0.06
CA LEU A 107 1.44 7.93 1.31
C LEU A 107 1.67 9.34 1.83
N GLY A 108 2.83 9.94 1.52
CA GLY A 108 3.12 11.34 1.86
C GLY A 108 2.13 12.32 1.20
N TRP A 109 1.75 12.10 -0.06
CA TRP A 109 0.72 12.90 -0.73
C TRP A 109 -0.65 12.75 -0.07
N VAL A 110 -1.04 11.53 0.28
CA VAL A 110 -2.30 11.26 0.99
C VAL A 110 -2.31 11.92 2.37
N CYS A 111 -1.21 11.85 3.12
CA CYS A 111 -1.07 12.54 4.40
C CYS A 111 -1.18 14.07 4.23
N GLY A 112 -0.50 14.65 3.22
CA GLY A 112 -0.59 16.08 2.92
C GLY A 112 -2.03 16.52 2.61
N MET A 113 -2.71 15.80 1.71
CA MET A 113 -4.12 16.06 1.39
C MET A 113 -5.05 15.84 2.60
N GLY A 114 -4.75 14.86 3.45
CA GLY A 114 -5.50 14.61 4.68
C GLY A 114 -5.39 15.76 5.69
N ILE A 115 -4.22 16.38 5.79
CA ILE A 115 -4.03 17.58 6.63
C ILE A 115 -4.86 18.74 6.09
N GLU A 116 -4.76 19.02 4.79
CA GLU A 116 -5.53 20.09 4.12
C GLU A 116 -7.05 19.89 4.28
N ALA A 117 -7.51 18.65 4.13
CA ALA A 117 -8.93 18.30 4.28
C ALA A 117 -9.46 18.48 5.71
N VAL A 118 -8.59 18.43 6.73
CA VAL A 118 -8.97 18.65 8.13
C VAL A 118 -8.81 20.11 8.52
N SER A 119 -7.82 20.82 7.99
CA SER A 119 -7.52 22.22 8.34
C SER A 119 -8.47 23.22 7.68
N HIS A 120 -9.08 22.88 6.55
CA HIS A 120 -10.03 23.74 5.86
C HIS A 120 -11.45 23.14 5.91
N PRO A 121 -12.50 23.95 6.15
CA PRO A 121 -13.88 23.51 5.95
C PRO A 121 -14.04 22.93 4.54
N VAL A 122 -14.80 21.85 4.39
CA VAL A 122 -14.91 21.06 3.15
C VAL A 122 -15.21 21.89 1.89
N GLY A 123 -15.77 23.09 2.03
CA GLY A 123 -16.02 24.04 0.94
C GLY A 123 -14.83 24.89 0.48
N GLU A 124 -13.79 25.09 1.32
CA GLU A 124 -12.64 25.96 1.01
C GLU A 124 -11.39 25.18 0.58
N VAL A 125 -11.21 23.93 1.03
CA VAL A 125 -10.10 23.03 0.64
C VAL A 125 -9.93 22.96 -0.88
N PHE A 126 -11.06 23.00 -1.59
CA PHE A 126 -11.12 22.84 -3.04
C PHE A 126 -11.43 24.14 -3.81
N ALA A 127 -11.58 25.26 -3.11
CA ALA A 127 -11.83 26.56 -3.72
C ALA A 127 -10.54 27.29 -4.12
N ALA A 128 -9.39 26.85 -3.60
CA ALA A 128 -8.12 27.59 -3.69
C ALA A 128 -7.28 27.30 -4.96
N SER A 129 -7.70 26.41 -5.85
CA SER A 129 -6.88 26.01 -7.02
C SER A 129 -7.73 25.92 -8.29
N SER A 130 -7.65 26.97 -9.12
CA SER A 130 -8.15 27.05 -10.50
C SER A 130 -9.48 26.34 -10.79
N THR A 131 -10.57 27.07 -10.56
CA THR A 131 -11.96 26.76 -10.93
C THR A 131 -12.08 26.08 -12.29
N THR A 132 -12.61 24.84 -12.32
CA THR A 132 -13.14 24.24 -13.55
C THR A 132 -14.63 24.57 -13.65
N GLN A 133 -15.01 25.43 -14.59
CA GLN A 133 -16.40 25.67 -14.94
C GLN A 133 -16.91 24.43 -15.71
N ILE A 134 -17.80 23.64 -15.13
CA ILE A 134 -18.54 22.60 -15.88
C ILE A 134 -19.97 23.07 -16.04
N ASP A 135 -20.30 23.45 -17.27
CA ASP A 135 -21.63 23.87 -17.68
C ASP A 135 -22.44 22.65 -18.14
N TRP A 136 -23.24 22.09 -17.23
CA TRP A 136 -24.12 20.97 -17.57
C TRP A 136 -25.40 21.40 -18.30
N LEU A 137 -25.77 22.69 -18.30
CA LEU A 137 -27.10 23.15 -18.76
C LEU A 137 -27.18 24.58 -19.37
N GLY A 138 -26.08 25.20 -19.78
CA GLY A 138 -26.11 26.53 -20.43
C GLY A 138 -26.39 27.69 -19.47
N GLY A 139 -26.13 27.52 -18.17
CA GLY A 139 -26.38 28.52 -17.12
C GLY A 139 -25.11 28.80 -16.33
N SER A 140 -24.85 30.07 -16.00
CA SER A 140 -23.65 30.55 -15.29
C SER A 140 -23.25 29.61 -14.13
N GLY A 141 -22.26 28.75 -14.42
CA GLY A 141 -21.85 27.65 -13.57
C GLY A 141 -21.28 28.13 -12.24
N GLY A 142 -21.74 27.52 -11.15
CA GLY A 142 -21.13 27.68 -9.84
C GLY A 142 -19.67 27.22 -9.84
N THR A 143 -18.86 27.85 -9.01
CA THR A 143 -17.48 27.47 -8.70
C THR A 143 -17.49 26.10 -8.02
N LEU A 144 -17.11 25.06 -8.76
CA LEU A 144 -16.95 23.72 -8.21
C LEU A 144 -15.48 23.49 -7.77
N PRO A 145 -15.27 22.71 -6.70
CA PRO A 145 -14.01 22.08 -6.35
C PRO A 145 -13.21 21.56 -7.56
N ASN A 146 -11.91 21.88 -7.68
CA ASN A 146 -10.99 21.25 -8.64
C ASN A 146 -9.96 20.36 -7.90
N PRO A 147 -10.28 19.07 -7.67
CA PRO A 147 -9.40 18.15 -6.93
C PRO A 147 -8.04 17.95 -7.61
N VAL A 148 -7.99 18.04 -8.95
CA VAL A 148 -6.75 17.88 -9.72
C VAL A 148 -5.85 19.10 -9.51
N GLY A 149 -6.42 20.31 -9.56
CA GLY A 149 -5.72 21.55 -9.27
C GLY A 149 -5.16 21.58 -7.84
N THR A 150 -5.98 21.18 -6.86
CA THR A 150 -5.56 21.09 -5.45
C THR A 150 -4.48 20.03 -5.24
N PHE A 151 -4.59 18.88 -5.88
CA PHE A 151 -3.53 17.87 -5.85
C PHE A 151 -2.20 18.42 -6.36
N PHE A 152 -2.18 19.04 -7.55
CA PHE A 152 -0.95 19.59 -8.10
C PHE A 152 -0.43 20.80 -7.32
N SER A 153 -1.30 21.63 -6.72
CA SER A 153 -0.85 22.71 -5.85
C SER A 153 -0.17 22.17 -4.59
N VAL A 154 -0.76 21.16 -3.95
CA VAL A 154 -0.19 20.48 -2.79
C VAL A 154 1.13 19.82 -3.18
N VAL A 155 1.19 19.06 -4.28
CA VAL A 155 2.40 18.36 -4.72
C VAL A 155 3.53 19.32 -5.15
N SER A 156 3.19 20.50 -5.67
CA SER A 156 4.16 21.55 -6.01
C SER A 156 4.72 22.33 -4.82
N SER A 157 4.12 22.17 -3.63
CA SER A 157 4.52 22.84 -2.41
C SER A 157 5.59 22.05 -1.64
N TRP A 158 6.09 22.60 -0.53
CA TRP A 158 7.02 21.89 0.36
C TRP A 158 6.32 20.88 1.29
N THR A 159 5.00 20.97 1.45
CA THR A 159 4.20 20.11 2.34
C THR A 159 4.38 18.59 2.08
N PRO A 160 4.33 18.11 0.82
CA PRO A 160 4.63 16.70 0.49
C PRO A 160 6.00 16.25 0.95
N VAL A 161 7.04 17.10 0.87
CA VAL A 161 8.40 16.71 1.24
C VAL A 161 8.46 16.41 2.73
N TYR A 162 7.86 17.27 3.56
CA TYR A 162 7.77 17.04 5.00
C TYR A 162 6.91 15.82 5.33
N ALA A 163 5.79 15.62 4.62
CA ALA A 163 4.93 14.45 4.81
C ALA A 163 5.64 13.15 4.44
N VAL A 164 6.39 13.12 3.34
CA VAL A 164 7.20 11.97 2.92
C VAL A 164 8.30 11.67 3.93
N LEU A 165 9.02 12.68 4.42
CA LEU A 165 10.02 12.51 5.47
C LEU A 165 9.39 11.97 6.76
N PHE A 166 8.22 12.48 7.14
CA PHE A 166 7.47 12.00 8.28
C PHE A 166 7.08 10.52 8.12
N VAL A 167 6.53 10.11 6.97
CA VAL A 167 6.18 8.72 6.68
C VAL A 167 7.41 7.83 6.70
N TRP A 168 8.55 8.28 6.17
CA TRP A 168 9.83 7.57 6.23
C TRP A 168 10.28 7.32 7.67
N VAL A 169 10.30 8.36 8.50
CA VAL A 169 10.69 8.27 9.90
C VAL A 169 9.73 7.36 10.66
N LEU A 170 8.42 7.51 10.45
CA LEU A 170 7.41 6.66 11.07
C LEU A 170 7.62 5.19 10.68
N ASN A 171 7.79 4.89 9.40
CA ASN A 171 8.03 3.54 8.91
C ASN A 171 9.30 2.93 9.53
N PHE A 172 10.40 3.70 9.54
CA PHE A 172 11.65 3.29 10.17
C PHE A 172 11.48 2.99 11.66
N LEU A 173 10.80 3.85 12.41
CA LEU A 173 10.52 3.64 13.82
C LEU A 173 9.65 2.40 14.07
N LEU A 174 8.64 2.17 13.23
CA LEU A 174 7.77 0.99 13.32
C LEU A 174 8.52 -0.32 13.06
N VAL A 175 9.44 -0.32 12.09
CA VAL A 175 10.21 -1.52 11.71
C VAL A 175 11.41 -1.77 12.64
N SER A 176 12.04 -0.71 13.17
CA SER A 176 13.28 -0.78 13.96
C SER A 176 13.24 -1.73 15.18
N ARG A 177 12.05 -1.93 15.75
CA ARG A 177 11.82 -2.78 16.94
C ARG A 177 11.24 -4.16 16.61
N GLY A 178 11.16 -4.51 15.33
CA GLY A 178 10.74 -5.83 14.83
C GLY A 178 9.26 -6.15 15.08
N THR A 179 8.95 -7.44 15.22
CA THR A 179 7.57 -7.96 15.24
C THR A 179 6.69 -7.38 16.34
N LYS A 180 7.28 -6.94 17.47
CA LYS A 180 6.52 -6.38 18.61
C LYS A 180 5.84 -5.06 18.26
N THR A 181 6.54 -4.18 17.55
CA THR A 181 5.99 -2.86 17.17
C THR A 181 5.08 -2.97 15.97
N ILE A 182 5.43 -3.83 15.01
CA ILE A 182 4.58 -4.12 13.85
C ILE A 182 3.22 -4.64 14.30
N GLU A 183 3.17 -5.57 15.25
CA GLU A 183 1.89 -6.11 15.75
C GLU A 183 0.99 -5.04 16.39
N VAL A 184 1.56 -4.08 17.11
CA VAL A 184 0.77 -2.97 17.71
C VAL A 184 0.27 -2.04 16.61
N ALA A 185 1.12 -1.67 15.66
CA ALA A 185 0.76 -0.80 14.56
C ALA A 185 -0.35 -1.40 13.70
N VAL A 186 -0.22 -2.67 13.34
CA VAL A 186 -1.20 -3.40 12.52
C VAL A 186 -2.58 -3.47 13.20
N LYS A 187 -2.64 -3.65 14.53
CA LYS A 187 -3.90 -3.61 15.27
C LYS A 187 -4.58 -2.24 15.29
N VAL A 188 -3.86 -1.17 14.91
CA VAL A 188 -4.41 0.18 14.79
C VAL A 188 -4.73 0.51 13.33
N PHE A 189 -3.84 0.17 12.39
CA PHE A 189 -3.96 0.57 10.99
C PHE A 189 -4.81 -0.36 10.13
N VAL A 190 -4.92 -1.65 10.48
CA VAL A 190 -5.66 -2.64 9.68
C VAL A 190 -7.14 -2.77 10.02
N PRO A 191 -7.61 -2.62 11.28
CA PRO A 191 -9.05 -2.67 11.54
C PRO A 191 -9.72 -1.37 11.08
N LEU A 192 -10.13 -1.36 9.81
CA LEU A 192 -11.20 -0.56 9.25
C LEU A 192 -12.21 -1.52 8.61
#